data_AF-A0A9D4SXG9-F1
#
_entry.id   AF-A0A9D4SXG9-F1
#
_cell.length_a   1.000
_cell.length_b   1.000
_cell.length_c   1.000
_cell.angle_alpha   90.00
_cell.angle_beta   90.00
_cell.angle_gamma   90.00
#
_symmetry.space_group_name_H-M   'P 1'
#
loop_
_entity.id
_entity.type
_entity.pdbx_description
1 polymer ?
#
loop_
_entity_poly.entity_id
_entity_poly.type
_entity_poly.pdbx_seq_one_letter_code
_entity_poly.pdbx_strand_id
1 'polypeptide(L)'
;MTTTGLMAEAIQLLLLSPLSTFSVLVWLAALLLHALSPRLEPRGSRPRLVARESDFSRFLATAIPALTQAYAPPAWARHPTIQSLLAATVLRRSTEVPFFRTHLQLRDRGLVALDWAGSTPSAQPANPDEVLLIVLVLPDLGRDPCSVGDTCRAILARGMRAVVLTQRGHAGCPLTTPRLQASHSFHGAESQT
;
A
#
# COMPACT_ATOMS: atom_id res chain seq x y z
N MET A 1 3.62 46.53 51.89
CA MET A 1 3.50 45.17 51.35
C MET A 1 3.10 44.25 52.48
N THR A 2 1.86 43.76 52.46
CA THR A 2 1.27 43.01 53.58
C THR A 2 1.78 41.57 53.59
N THR A 3 2.18 41.08 54.77
CA THR A 3 2.66 39.70 55.02
C THR A 3 1.65 38.64 54.57
N THR A 4 0.35 38.99 54.58
CA THR A 4 -0.74 38.16 54.07
C THR A 4 -0.65 37.91 52.56
N GLY A 5 -0.18 38.87 51.77
CA GLY A 5 0.02 38.70 50.32
C GLY A 5 1.19 37.78 49.99
N LEU A 6 2.29 37.89 50.75
CA LEU A 6 3.47 37.03 50.58
C LEU A 6 3.18 35.57 50.95
N MET A 7 2.36 35.34 51.98
CA MET A 7 1.92 33.98 52.34
C MET A 7 0.96 33.39 51.30
N ALA A 8 0.05 34.20 50.74
CA ALA A 8 -0.84 33.74 49.68
C ALA A 8 -0.08 33.35 48.39
N GLU A 9 0.92 34.13 47.98
CA GLU A 9 1.79 33.78 46.85
C GLU A 9 2.64 32.54 47.13
N ALA A 10 3.20 32.41 48.33
CA ALA A 10 3.97 31.22 48.71
C ALA A 10 3.11 29.94 48.67
N ILE A 11 1.85 30.02 49.13
CA ILE A 11 0.89 28.91 49.10
C ILE A 11 0.47 28.60 47.66
N GLN A 12 0.23 29.60 46.82
CA GLN A 12 -0.06 29.39 45.39
C GLN A 12 1.13 28.73 44.67
N LEU A 13 2.37 29.19 44.91
CA LEU A 13 3.57 28.57 44.33
C LEU A 13 3.77 27.13 44.82
N LEU A 14 3.50 26.85 46.10
CA LEU A 14 3.61 25.51 46.69
C LEU A 14 2.52 24.54 46.17
N LEU A 15 1.32 25.05 45.87
CA LEU A 15 0.21 24.24 45.36
C LEU A 15 0.27 24.03 43.83
N LEU A 16 0.74 25.02 43.06
CA LEU A 16 0.81 24.94 41.59
C LEU A 16 2.10 24.28 41.07
N SER A 17 3.22 24.36 41.79
CA SER A 17 4.50 23.74 41.39
C SER A 17 4.54 22.20 41.35
N PRO A 18 3.92 21.44 42.28
CA PRO A 18 3.86 19.99 42.14
C PRO A 18 2.99 19.62 40.93
N LEU A 19 1.85 20.29 40.74
CA LEU A 19 0.96 20.02 39.60
C LEU A 19 1.65 20.24 38.25
N SER A 20 2.44 21.33 38.12
CA SER A 20 3.16 21.62 36.87
C SER A 20 4.34 20.67 36.65
N THR A 21 5.09 20.31 37.69
CA THR A 21 6.19 19.34 37.59
C THR A 21 5.69 17.92 37.29
N PHE A 22 4.59 17.49 37.92
CA PHE A 22 3.92 16.22 37.57
C PHE A 22 3.44 16.23 36.12
N SER A 23 2.83 17.32 35.66
CA SER A 23 2.42 17.47 34.26
C SER A 23 3.62 17.36 33.30
N VAL A 24 4.72 18.09 33.58
CA VAL A 24 5.94 18.04 32.76
C VAL A 24 6.56 16.64 32.75
N LEU A 25 6.63 15.95 33.90
CA LEU A 25 7.13 14.58 33.98
C LEU A 25 6.26 13.60 33.19
N VAL A 26 4.94 13.74 33.25
CA VAL A 26 4.01 12.93 32.44
C VAL A 26 4.23 13.18 30.96
N TRP A 27 4.40 14.44 30.54
CA TRP A 27 4.70 14.78 29.14
C TRP A 27 6.07 14.27 28.67
N LEU A 28 7.10 14.36 29.51
CA LEU A 28 8.43 13.81 29.21
C LEU A 28 8.40 12.29 29.13
N ALA A 29 7.69 11.62 30.04
CA ALA A 29 7.50 10.17 30.01
C ALA A 29 6.70 9.74 28.77
N ALA A 30 5.65 10.47 28.40
CA ALA A 30 4.89 10.23 27.17
C ALA A 30 5.75 10.43 25.91
N LEU A 31 6.58 11.47 25.87
CA LEU A 31 7.51 11.73 24.76
C LEU A 31 8.58 10.63 24.66
N LEU A 32 9.12 10.20 25.80
CA LEU A 32 10.09 9.11 25.87
C LEU A 32 9.47 7.78 25.43
N LEU A 33 8.25 7.47 25.90
CA LEU A 33 7.48 6.30 25.46
C LEU A 33 7.18 6.37 23.96
N HIS A 34 6.85 7.54 23.42
CA HIS A 34 6.64 7.71 21.98
C HIS A 34 7.94 7.56 21.16
N ALA A 35 9.08 8.00 21.71
CA ALA A 35 10.39 7.85 21.08
C ALA A 35 10.92 6.41 21.17
N LEU A 36 10.54 5.65 22.21
CA LEU A 36 10.95 4.27 22.44
C LEU A 36 9.97 3.23 21.87
N SER A 37 8.69 3.57 21.73
CA SER A 37 7.68 2.70 21.09
C SER A 37 8.16 2.14 19.74
N PRO A 38 8.90 2.90 18.89
CA PRO A 38 9.36 2.34 17.65
C PRO A 38 10.35 1.18 17.75
N ARG A 39 11.03 1.04 18.89
CA ARG A 39 12.04 0.02 19.16
C ARG A 39 11.48 -1.21 19.87
N LEU A 40 10.34 -1.05 20.56
CA LEU A 40 9.73 -2.10 21.37
C LEU A 40 8.66 -2.88 20.60
N GLU A 41 8.11 -2.30 19.53
CA GLU A 41 7.09 -2.96 18.72
C GLU A 41 7.70 -4.06 17.83
N PRO A 42 7.03 -5.22 17.69
CA PRO A 42 7.44 -6.27 16.78
C PRO A 42 7.60 -5.70 15.37
N ARG A 43 8.78 -5.86 14.78
CA ARG A 43 8.98 -5.58 13.36
C ARG A 43 8.05 -6.48 12.55
N GLY A 44 7.47 -5.96 11.47
CA GLY A 44 6.59 -6.72 10.60
C GLY A 44 7.24 -8.02 10.12
N SER A 45 6.41 -9.02 9.85
CA SER A 45 6.88 -10.31 9.32
C SER A 45 7.68 -10.09 8.04
N ARG A 46 8.83 -10.76 7.93
CA ARG A 46 9.63 -10.72 6.70
C ARG A 46 8.80 -11.31 5.56
N PRO A 47 8.70 -10.65 4.40
CA PRO A 47 8.06 -11.23 3.24
C PRO A 47 8.76 -12.53 2.86
N ARG A 48 7.99 -13.56 2.49
CA ARG A 48 8.50 -14.83 2.00
C ARG A 48 8.13 -14.96 0.54
N LEU A 49 9.13 -15.03 -0.34
CA LEU A 49 8.91 -15.36 -1.74
C LEU A 49 8.50 -16.84 -1.85
N VAL A 50 7.21 -17.09 -2.04
CA VAL A 50 6.68 -18.42 -2.35
C VAL A 50 6.64 -18.55 -3.86
N ALA A 51 7.70 -19.13 -4.43
CA ALA A 51 7.81 -19.39 -5.86
C ALA A 51 8.45 -20.75 -6.08
N ARG A 52 8.20 -21.34 -7.25
CA ARG A 52 8.93 -22.53 -7.70
C ARG A 52 10.42 -22.19 -7.80
N GLU A 53 11.28 -23.06 -7.28
CA GLU A 53 12.72 -22.89 -7.39
C GLU A 53 13.15 -22.84 -8.87
N SER A 54 13.68 -21.68 -9.28
CA SER A 54 14.10 -21.41 -10.65
C SER A 54 15.21 -20.34 -10.68
N ASP A 55 15.90 -20.20 -11.81
CA ASP A 55 16.88 -19.12 -11.98
C ASP A 55 16.23 -17.75 -11.86
N PHE A 56 14.98 -17.63 -12.33
CA PHE A 56 14.18 -16.42 -12.20
C PHE A 56 13.83 -16.10 -10.74
N SER A 57 13.43 -17.09 -9.93
CA SER A 57 13.12 -16.84 -8.51
C SER A 57 14.36 -16.42 -7.72
N ARG A 58 15.52 -17.01 -8.01
CA ARG A 58 16.81 -16.59 -7.43
C ARG A 58 17.21 -15.19 -7.87
N PHE A 59 17.01 -14.86 -9.14
CA PHE A 59 17.22 -13.51 -9.66
C PHE A 59 16.34 -12.50 -8.93
N LEU A 60 15.03 -12.75 -8.79
CA LEU A 60 14.11 -11.85 -8.08
C LEU A 60 14.52 -11.62 -6.62
N ALA A 61 14.87 -12.70 -5.90
CA ALA A 61 15.30 -12.60 -4.51
C ALA A 61 16.58 -11.75 -4.34
N THR A 62 17.47 -11.79 -5.33
CA THR A 62 18.74 -11.05 -5.32
C THR A 62 18.55 -9.60 -5.79
N ALA A 63 17.77 -9.40 -6.85
CA ALA A 63 17.58 -8.11 -7.50
C ALA A 63 16.61 -7.18 -6.75
N ILE A 64 15.72 -7.72 -5.91
CA ILE A 64 14.67 -6.96 -5.23
C ILE A 64 14.80 -7.10 -3.70
N PRO A 65 15.54 -6.20 -3.03
CA PRO A 65 15.71 -6.23 -1.57
C PRO A 65 14.40 -6.18 -0.79
N ALA A 66 13.36 -5.55 -1.35
CA ALA A 66 12.04 -5.48 -0.74
C ALA A 66 11.41 -6.86 -0.51
N LEU A 67 11.82 -7.90 -1.25
CA LEU A 67 11.35 -9.28 -1.05
C LEU A 67 12.02 -10.00 0.12
N THR A 68 13.08 -9.42 0.70
CA THR A 68 13.85 -10.04 1.80
C THR A 68 13.84 -9.21 3.08
N GLN A 69 13.45 -7.94 3.00
CA GLN A 69 13.42 -7.02 4.13
C GLN A 69 12.02 -6.90 4.75
N ALA A 70 11.95 -6.93 6.07
CA ALA A 70 10.71 -6.64 6.79
C ALA A 70 10.27 -5.20 6.52
N TYR A 71 9.00 -5.01 6.16
CA TYR A 71 8.42 -3.69 6.07
C TYR A 71 8.32 -3.07 7.47
N ALA A 72 8.92 -1.89 7.64
CA ALA A 72 8.87 -1.13 8.87
C ALA A 72 8.35 0.28 8.55
N PRO A 73 7.07 0.60 8.83
CA PRO A 73 6.58 1.94 8.59
C PRO A 73 7.29 2.96 9.50
N PRO A 74 7.42 4.23 9.05
CA PRO A 74 7.97 5.29 9.88
C PRO A 74 7.11 5.45 11.14
N ALA A 75 7.72 5.90 12.26
CA ALA A 75 7.08 5.89 13.58
C ALA A 75 5.68 6.54 13.63
N TRP A 76 5.48 7.62 12.87
CA TRP A 76 4.21 8.33 12.78
C TRP A 76 3.14 7.60 11.94
N ALA A 77 3.53 6.71 11.03
CA ALA A 77 2.62 5.96 10.15
C ALA A 77 2.39 4.52 10.63
N ARG A 78 2.67 4.21 11.90
CA ARG A 78 2.51 2.86 12.45
C ARG A 78 1.07 2.49 12.71
N HIS A 79 0.25 3.47 13.07
CA HIS A 79 -1.14 3.23 13.42
C HIS A 79 -1.97 2.97 12.15
N PRO A 80 -2.75 1.88 12.08
CA PRO A 80 -3.49 1.50 10.87
C PRO A 80 -4.50 2.57 10.44
N THR A 81 -5.04 3.35 11.37
CA THR A 81 -5.91 4.49 11.09
C THR A 81 -5.17 5.61 10.36
N ILE A 82 -3.93 5.91 10.75
CA ILE A 82 -3.09 6.91 10.08
C ILE A 82 -2.73 6.42 8.68
N GLN A 83 -2.38 5.14 8.53
CA GLN A 83 -2.11 4.54 7.22
C GLN A 83 -3.32 4.61 6.30
N SER A 84 -4.51 4.27 6.82
CA SER A 84 -5.77 4.35 6.06
C SER A 84 -6.12 5.79 5.69
N LEU A 85 -5.94 6.74 6.61
CA LEU A 85 -6.17 8.15 6.37
C LEU A 85 -5.21 8.68 5.30
N LEU A 86 -3.91 8.38 5.41
CA LEU A 86 -2.90 8.76 4.42
C LEU A 86 -3.22 8.14 3.05
N ALA A 87 -3.62 6.87 3.03
CA ALA A 87 -4.04 6.18 1.83
C ALA A 87 -5.27 6.83 1.19
N ALA A 88 -6.21 7.30 1.99
CA ALA A 88 -7.44 7.94 1.53
C ALA A 88 -7.26 9.40 1.09
N THR A 89 -6.31 10.13 1.68
CA THR A 89 -6.18 11.60 1.52
C THR A 89 -4.99 12.01 0.67
N VAL A 90 -3.83 11.40 0.87
CA VAL A 90 -2.56 11.81 0.25
C VAL A 90 -2.21 10.90 -0.93
N LEU A 91 -2.33 9.59 -0.74
CA LEU A 91 -1.97 8.59 -1.76
C LEU A 91 -3.12 8.30 -2.74
N ARG A 92 -4.35 8.68 -2.42
CA ARG A 92 -5.51 8.59 -3.33
C ARG A 92 -5.57 9.72 -4.36
N ARG A 93 -4.47 10.43 -4.59
CA ARG A 93 -4.39 11.41 -5.68
C ARG A 93 -4.59 10.65 -6.98
N SER A 94 -5.79 10.81 -7.54
CA SER A 94 -6.14 10.27 -8.84
C SER A 94 -5.06 10.68 -9.82
N THR A 95 -4.35 9.70 -10.34
CA THR A 95 -3.48 9.98 -11.46
C THR A 95 -4.35 10.15 -12.69
N GLU A 96 -4.17 11.24 -13.42
CA GLU A 96 -4.77 11.46 -14.75
C GLU A 96 -4.14 10.53 -15.82
N VAL A 97 -4.04 9.22 -15.54
CA VAL A 97 -3.74 8.24 -16.59
C VAL A 97 -5.08 7.88 -17.22
N PRO A 98 -5.30 8.19 -18.50
CA PRO A 98 -6.50 7.73 -19.19
C PRO A 98 -6.44 6.20 -19.31
N PHE A 99 -7.55 5.53 -18.98
CA PHE A 99 -7.68 4.08 -19.13
C PHE A 99 -8.65 3.76 -20.26
N PHE A 100 -8.23 2.88 -21.18
CA PHE A 100 -9.05 2.40 -22.27
C PHE A 100 -9.46 0.96 -22.00
N ARG A 101 -10.77 0.73 -21.81
CA ARG A 101 -11.29 -0.58 -21.49
C ARG A 101 -11.49 -1.43 -22.74
N THR A 102 -11.04 -2.68 -22.66
CA THR A 102 -11.38 -3.75 -23.59
C THR A 102 -11.89 -4.96 -22.82
N HIS A 103 -12.74 -5.77 -23.44
CA HIS A 103 -13.26 -6.98 -22.82
C HIS A 103 -12.64 -8.20 -23.50
N LEU A 104 -12.11 -9.10 -22.69
CA LEU A 104 -11.61 -10.39 -23.13
C LEU A 104 -12.62 -11.46 -22.75
N GLN A 105 -13.16 -12.14 -23.75
CA GLN A 105 -14.00 -13.31 -23.54
C GLN A 105 -13.12 -14.54 -23.31
N LEU A 106 -13.30 -15.15 -22.15
CA LEU A 106 -12.61 -16.38 -21.76
C LEU A 106 -13.33 -17.59 -22.36
N ARG A 107 -12.63 -18.73 -22.42
CA ARG A 107 -13.14 -19.97 -23.03
C ARG A 107 -14.45 -20.48 -22.41
N ASP A 108 -14.69 -20.16 -21.14
CA ASP A 108 -15.89 -20.50 -20.39
C ASP A 108 -17.04 -19.49 -20.59
N ARG A 109 -16.93 -18.60 -21.58
CA ARG A 109 -17.86 -17.49 -21.85
C ARG A 109 -17.89 -16.42 -20.76
N GLY A 110 -16.98 -16.47 -19.80
CA GLY A 110 -16.75 -15.38 -18.86
C GLY A 110 -16.16 -14.16 -19.53
N LEU A 111 -16.44 -12.97 -19.00
CA LEU A 111 -15.82 -11.72 -19.43
C LEU A 111 -14.89 -11.20 -18.34
N VAL A 112 -13.68 -10.80 -18.74
CA VAL A 112 -12.76 -9.99 -17.92
C VAL A 112 -12.46 -8.71 -18.66
N ALA A 113 -12.23 -7.62 -17.94
CA ALA A 113 -11.87 -6.34 -18.55
C ALA A 113 -10.36 -6.12 -18.48
N LEU A 114 -9.80 -5.59 -19.56
CA LEU A 114 -8.41 -5.16 -19.68
C LEU A 114 -8.43 -3.64 -19.87
N ASP A 115 -7.89 -2.94 -18.88
CA ASP A 115 -7.85 -1.48 -18.85
C ASP A 115 -6.43 -1.03 -19.24
N TRP A 116 -6.29 -0.53 -20.47
CA TRP A 116 -5.02 -0.09 -21.04
C TRP A 116 -4.69 1.33 -20.59
N ALA A 117 -3.53 1.51 -19.98
CA ALA A 117 -3.08 2.81 -19.49
C ALA A 117 -2.50 3.67 -20.63
N GLY A 118 -2.90 4.94 -20.70
CA GLY A 118 -2.28 5.97 -21.55
C GLY A 118 -2.64 5.90 -23.04
N SER A 119 -2.86 4.70 -23.59
CA SER A 119 -3.12 4.50 -25.02
C SER A 119 -4.10 3.37 -25.28
N THR A 120 -4.79 3.44 -26.42
CA THR A 120 -5.67 2.36 -26.88
C THR A 120 -4.83 1.14 -27.27
N PRO A 121 -5.39 -0.07 -27.21
CA PRO A 121 -4.71 -1.28 -27.64
C PRO A 121 -4.25 -1.22 -29.11
N SER A 122 -4.98 -0.49 -29.95
CA SER A 122 -4.69 -0.31 -31.38
C SER A 122 -3.63 0.76 -31.66
N ALA A 123 -3.15 1.50 -30.65
CA ALA A 123 -2.02 2.38 -30.87
C ALA A 123 -0.82 1.52 -31.28
N GLN A 124 -0.25 1.77 -32.45
CA GLN A 124 1.00 1.15 -32.88
C GLN A 124 2.15 1.81 -32.12
N PRO A 125 3.22 1.10 -31.71
CA PRO A 125 4.44 1.76 -31.27
C PRO A 125 4.92 2.72 -32.38
N ALA A 126 5.49 3.86 -31.97
CA ALA A 126 5.99 4.86 -32.91
C ALA A 126 7.08 4.28 -33.83
N ASN A 127 7.80 3.27 -33.36
CA ASN A 127 8.75 2.49 -34.13
C ASN A 127 8.31 1.02 -34.20
N PRO A 128 8.08 0.44 -35.39
CA PRO A 128 7.67 -0.96 -35.55
C PRO A 128 8.74 -1.98 -35.12
N ASP A 129 10.01 -1.59 -35.04
CA ASP A 129 11.12 -2.45 -34.60
C ASP A 129 11.33 -2.46 -33.07
N GLU A 130 10.59 -1.63 -32.33
CA GLU A 130 10.73 -1.53 -30.88
C GLU A 130 10.00 -2.67 -30.16
N VAL A 131 10.73 -3.43 -29.35
CA VAL A 131 10.15 -4.51 -28.54
C VAL A 131 9.27 -3.91 -27.45
N LEU A 132 7.95 -4.05 -27.65
CA LEU A 132 6.95 -3.52 -26.74
C LEU A 132 6.74 -4.45 -25.53
N LEU A 133 7.32 -4.09 -24.39
CA LEU A 133 7.09 -4.81 -23.13
C LEU A 133 5.72 -4.45 -22.54
N ILE A 134 4.87 -5.45 -22.36
CA ILE A 134 3.55 -5.31 -21.72
C ILE A 134 3.63 -5.81 -20.28
N VAL A 135 3.31 -4.92 -19.33
CA VAL A 135 3.25 -5.21 -17.91
C VAL A 135 1.78 -5.36 -17.50
N LEU A 136 1.42 -6.58 -17.10
CA LEU A 136 0.10 -6.89 -16.56
C LEU A 136 0.06 -6.55 -15.07
N VAL A 137 -0.78 -5.57 -14.71
CA VAL A 137 -1.02 -5.14 -13.34
C VAL A 137 -2.28 -5.82 -12.82
N LEU A 138 -2.13 -6.53 -11.70
CA LEU A 138 -3.21 -7.21 -10.99
C LEU A 138 -3.52 -6.37 -9.75
N PRO A 139 -4.58 -5.54 -9.75
CA PRO A 139 -4.95 -4.78 -8.58
C PRO A 139 -5.47 -5.71 -7.48
N ASP A 140 -5.32 -5.28 -6.23
CA ASP A 140 -5.93 -5.99 -5.10
C ASP A 140 -7.45 -6.10 -5.28
N LEU A 141 -8.03 -7.15 -4.66
CA LEU A 141 -9.41 -7.58 -4.89
C LEU A 141 -10.40 -6.41 -4.89
N GLY A 142 -11.14 -6.29 -6.00
CA GLY A 142 -12.24 -5.35 -6.15
C GLY A 142 -11.86 -3.87 -6.27
N ARG A 143 -10.58 -3.53 -6.43
CA ARG A 143 -10.14 -2.15 -6.63
C ARG A 143 -10.27 -1.74 -8.10
N ASP A 144 -10.72 -0.50 -8.31
CA ASP A 144 -10.82 0.16 -9.61
C ASP A 144 -9.43 0.38 -10.24
N PRO A 145 -9.25 0.25 -11.57
CA PRO A 145 -8.03 0.60 -12.29
C PRO A 145 -7.37 1.92 -11.88
N CYS A 146 -8.15 2.95 -11.51
CA CYS A 146 -7.62 4.22 -11.04
C CYS A 146 -6.70 4.08 -9.81
N SER A 147 -6.92 3.04 -9.01
CA SER A 147 -6.17 2.78 -7.78
C SER A 147 -4.71 2.37 -8.01
N VAL A 148 -4.37 1.92 -9.22
CA VAL A 148 -3.01 1.59 -9.65
C VAL A 148 -2.45 2.62 -10.64
N GLY A 149 -3.10 3.78 -10.78
CA GLY A 149 -2.73 4.84 -11.71
C GLY A 149 -1.27 5.29 -11.57
N ASP A 150 -0.76 5.44 -10.35
CA ASP A 150 0.63 5.82 -10.12
C ASP A 150 1.63 4.76 -10.64
N THR A 151 1.29 3.48 -10.46
CA THR A 151 2.08 2.35 -10.94
C THR A 151 2.07 2.33 -12.47
N CYS A 152 0.89 2.48 -13.08
CA CYS A 152 0.74 2.57 -14.52
C CYS A 152 1.53 3.75 -15.10
N ARG A 153 1.50 4.93 -14.47
CA ARG A 153 2.32 6.09 -14.87
C ARG A 153 3.81 5.77 -14.84
N ALA A 154 4.29 5.11 -13.79
CA ALA A 154 5.69 4.74 -13.65
C ALA A 154 6.15 3.69 -14.68
N ILE A 155 5.25 2.82 -15.13
CA ILE A 155 5.48 1.86 -16.21
C ILE A 155 5.54 2.59 -17.56
N LEU A 156 4.57 3.46 -17.85
CA LEU A 156 4.52 4.26 -19.07
C LEU A 156 5.75 5.16 -19.22
N ALA A 157 6.21 5.78 -18.13
CA ALA A 157 7.41 6.61 -18.11
C ALA A 157 8.71 5.85 -18.48
N ARG A 158 8.69 4.51 -18.45
CA ARG A 158 9.80 3.65 -18.86
C ARG A 158 9.65 3.11 -20.29
N GLY A 159 8.70 3.63 -21.07
CA GLY A 159 8.42 3.16 -22.44
C GLY A 159 7.70 1.82 -22.51
N MET A 160 7.22 1.28 -21.38
CA MET A 160 6.47 0.03 -21.33
C MET A 160 4.96 0.30 -21.41
N ARG A 161 4.17 -0.70 -21.82
CA ARG A 161 2.71 -0.64 -21.70
C ARG A 161 2.24 -1.22 -20.39
N ALA A 162 1.38 -0.50 -19.68
CA ALA A 162 0.67 -1.02 -18.52
C ALA A 162 -0.76 -1.43 -18.92
N VAL A 163 -1.15 -2.64 -18.53
CA VAL A 163 -2.50 -3.17 -18.69
C VAL A 163 -2.99 -3.63 -17.34
N VAL A 164 -4.12 -3.11 -16.88
CA VAL A 164 -4.73 -3.53 -15.62
C VAL A 164 -5.77 -4.59 -15.91
N LEU A 165 -5.64 -5.75 -15.27
CA LEU A 165 -6.66 -6.81 -15.36
C LEU A 165 -7.75 -6.55 -14.31
N THR A 166 -8.95 -6.27 -14.79
CA THR A 166 -10.14 -6.17 -13.96
C THR A 166 -10.86 -7.51 -13.90
N GLN A 167 -11.07 -8.00 -12.68
CA GLN A 167 -11.73 -9.28 -12.41
C GLN A 167 -13.22 -9.27 -12.83
N ARG A 168 -13.78 -10.47 -13.05
CA ARG A 168 -15.20 -10.65 -13.39
C ARG A 168 -16.10 -10.00 -12.35
N GLY A 169 -17.13 -9.28 -12.78
CA GLY A 169 -18.08 -8.65 -11.85
C GLY A 169 -17.55 -7.44 -11.07
N HIS A 170 -16.31 -7.00 -11.33
CA HIS A 170 -15.68 -5.87 -10.63
C HIS A 170 -15.46 -4.67 -11.55
N ALA A 171 -15.41 -3.47 -10.96
CA ALA A 171 -15.16 -2.19 -11.63
C ALA A 171 -15.99 -1.96 -12.92
N GLY A 172 -17.23 -2.46 -12.96
CA GLY A 172 -18.12 -2.35 -14.13
C GLY A 172 -17.97 -3.46 -15.18
N CYS A 173 -17.12 -4.46 -14.96
CA CYS A 173 -17.07 -5.66 -15.79
C CYS A 173 -18.31 -6.54 -15.54
N PRO A 174 -19.07 -6.95 -16.56
CA PRO A 174 -20.25 -7.79 -16.37
C PRO A 174 -19.88 -9.18 -15.86
N LEU A 175 -20.72 -9.74 -14.97
CA LEU A 175 -20.59 -11.11 -14.50
C LEU A 175 -21.45 -12.04 -15.37
N THR A 176 -20.90 -12.49 -16.49
CA THR A 176 -21.62 -13.34 -17.46
C THR A 176 -21.68 -14.81 -17.06
N THR A 177 -20.94 -15.21 -16.02
CA THR A 177 -20.86 -16.59 -15.54
C THR A 177 -20.78 -16.59 -14.01
N PRO A 178 -21.43 -17.53 -13.30
CA PRO A 178 -21.34 -17.65 -11.85
C PRO A 178 -20.03 -18.35 -11.44
N ARG A 179 -18.90 -17.80 -11.88
CA ARG A 179 -17.55 -18.25 -11.50
C ARG A 179 -16.79 -17.08 -10.93
N LEU A 180 -16.46 -17.19 -9.65
CA LEU A 180 -15.53 -16.28 -9.00
C LEU A 180 -14.13 -16.60 -9.52
N GLN A 181 -13.36 -15.56 -9.83
CA GLN A 181 -11.95 -15.72 -10.10
C GLN A 181 -11.31 -16.19 -8.78
N ALA A 182 -10.64 -17.35 -8.81
CA ALA A 182 -9.93 -17.83 -7.63
C ALA A 182 -8.95 -16.73 -7.21
N SER A 183 -9.16 -16.16 -6.01
CA SER A 183 -8.14 -15.34 -5.37
C SER A 183 -6.94 -16.25 -5.16
N HIS A 184 -5.75 -15.74 -5.48
CA HIS A 184 -4.51 -16.49 -5.39
C HIS A 184 -4.11 -16.69 -3.91
N SER A 185 -4.96 -17.32 -3.10
CA SER A 185 -4.60 -17.86 -1.80
C SER A 185 -3.95 -19.21 -2.05
N PHE A 186 -2.62 -19.24 -1.94
CA PHE A 186 -1.85 -20.48 -1.88
C PHE A 186 -2.29 -21.23 -0.61
N HIS A 187 -3.26 -22.13 -0.74
CA HIS A 187 -3.50 -23.13 0.29
C HIS A 187 -2.42 -24.19 0.11
N GLY A 188 -1.49 -24.26 1.07
CA GLY A 188 -0.49 -25.32 1.12
C GLY A 188 -1.18 -26.66 1.33
N ALA A 189 -1.50 -27.35 0.24
CA ALA A 189 -1.79 -28.77 0.30
C ALA A 189 -0.45 -29.49 0.48
N GLU A 190 -0.09 -29.76 1.73
CA GLU A 190 0.83 -30.85 2.05
C GLU A 190 0.22 -32.13 1.48
N SER A 191 0.81 -32.65 0.41
CA SER A 191 0.69 -34.04 0.03
C SER A 191 1.44 -34.85 1.08
N GLN A 192 0.73 -35.37 2.08
CA GLN A 192 1.20 -36.56 2.77
C GLN A 192 0.76 -37.78 1.95
N THR A 193 1.76 -38.63 1.71
CA THR A 193 1.73 -39.96 1.10
C THR A 193 0.63 -40.87 1.63
#